data_AF-I1CK87-F1
#
_entry.id   AF-I1CK87-F1
#
_cell.length_a   1.000
_cell.length_b   1.000
_cell.length_c   1.000
_cell.angle_alpha   90.00
_cell.angle_beta   90.00
_cell.angle_gamma   90.00
#
_symmetry.space_group_name_H-M   'P 1'
#
loop_
_entity.id
_entity.type
_entity.pdbx_description
1 polymer ?
#
loop_
_entity_poly.entity_id
_entity_poly.type
_entity_poly.pdbx_seq_one_letter_code
_entity_poly.pdbx_strand_id
1 'polypeptide(L)'
;MSFDQTETRESSADKKAQWQSNPTQGPSMPYLDPLTAIGDTKTGQTLKQYEKNTATLRPPASSDFTFKFDPHLQPNHAPDSTSKRSKSSLEDPSKPTTPLRQRATEPVMDEQNKTRVMKKKKPILTEHKQPPVEIKQTEEEQKRTPDINKKTLSKCIQTSEEEFLAGIYLEIEKSCSITECYKLKSLNLNRQGITALNDLRLCFPLLEKLKVSHNELTQLSGLPETLYHLDATDNKLISIDLKRLEKLQRLYLSHNHLSQFDDLTQLKSLRTLDVAHNFIKSCKSFHSLEGLAILSLKSNNIRRLTDFEGFNNDCLESLDLSFNRIESLESIESLTGLRELNLDHNDIKVIQLTRPMERLCKLKFSFNRLKSIDMSMFPDIRILYLDDNQIERIVGAGCTKRLESFSLRDQGKIKVEINIQYLRGTRKLYLSGSPFRSLQQMVDFYSLEYLELCATDIEELPASFSKQMPNLGTLYLSANRIADIRPLRKLKYLRRLILIDNRITSLNEVIAVVKQLKNLNYLDLRQVK
;
A
#
# COMPACT_ATOMS: atom_id res chain seq x y z
N MET A 1 72.42 5.06 0.46
CA MET A 1 72.08 5.26 1.88
C MET A 1 70.67 4.73 2.10
N SER A 2 70.33 3.87 3.07
CA SER A 2 71.11 2.83 3.77
C SER A 2 70.25 2.27 4.92
N PHE A 3 69.76 1.02 4.81
CA PHE A 3 69.16 0.20 5.87
C PHE A 3 67.86 0.77 6.55
N ASP A 4 66.97 -0.03 7.15
CA ASP A 4 66.91 -1.50 7.25
C ASP A 4 65.46 -2.06 7.20
N GLN A 5 65.34 -3.39 7.22
CA GLN A 5 64.08 -4.15 7.25
C GLN A 5 63.58 -4.45 8.67
N THR A 6 62.29 -4.81 8.79
CA THR A 6 61.86 -5.97 9.60
C THR A 6 60.49 -6.46 9.12
N GLU A 7 60.31 -7.78 9.04
CA GLU A 7 59.03 -8.43 8.75
C GLU A 7 58.37 -8.94 10.03
N THR A 8 57.04 -8.95 10.13
CA THR A 8 56.32 -9.86 11.04
C THR A 8 55.01 -10.40 10.45
N ARG A 9 55.10 -11.57 9.82
CA ARG A 9 54.15 -12.70 9.89
C ARG A 9 52.65 -12.39 10.14
N GLU A 10 51.84 -12.53 9.09
CA GLU A 10 50.45 -12.99 9.26
C GLU A 10 50.37 -14.51 9.12
N SER A 11 49.76 -15.22 10.07
CA SER A 11 49.42 -16.64 9.91
C SER A 11 48.43 -17.19 10.95
N SER A 12 47.36 -17.80 10.43
CA SER A 12 46.77 -19.05 10.95
C SER A 12 45.88 -19.04 12.20
N ALA A 13 44.93 -18.09 12.27
CA ALA A 13 43.57 -18.33 12.78
C ALA A 13 42.60 -17.49 11.92
N ASP A 14 41.49 -17.97 11.37
CA ASP A 14 40.83 -19.28 11.48
C ASP A 14 40.62 -19.96 10.12
N LYS A 15 41.07 -21.22 9.99
CA LYS A 15 40.78 -22.09 8.84
C LYS A 15 40.57 -23.56 9.24
N LYS A 16 39.53 -23.85 10.04
CA LYS A 16 39.02 -25.23 10.24
C LYS A 16 37.60 -25.31 10.86
N ALA A 17 36.57 -25.09 10.05
CA ALA A 17 35.23 -25.65 10.27
C ALA A 17 34.45 -25.66 8.94
N GLN A 18 33.99 -26.81 8.49
CA GLN A 18 33.08 -26.94 7.33
C GLN A 18 31.70 -27.38 7.83
N TRP A 19 30.65 -26.79 7.26
CA TRP A 19 29.27 -27.31 7.16
C TRP A 19 28.59 -27.66 8.51
N GLN A 20 27.46 -27.07 8.90
CA GLN A 20 26.17 -27.18 8.20
C GLN A 20 25.18 -26.12 8.75
N SER A 21 24.59 -25.32 7.87
CA SER A 21 23.26 -24.73 8.11
C SER A 21 22.65 -24.26 6.79
N ASN A 22 21.39 -24.60 6.56
CA ASN A 22 20.64 -24.22 5.38
C ASN A 22 19.49 -23.30 5.84
N PRO A 23 19.48 -22.02 5.46
CA PRO A 23 18.27 -21.20 5.51
C PRO A 23 17.78 -20.90 4.09
N THR A 24 16.52 -21.22 3.81
CA THR A 24 15.87 -20.91 2.53
C THR A 24 15.65 -19.40 2.36
N GLN A 25 16.62 -18.71 1.78
CA GLN A 25 16.47 -17.30 1.38
C GLN A 25 15.71 -17.21 0.04
N GLY A 26 14.44 -16.79 0.11
CA GLY A 26 13.75 -16.22 -1.05
C GLY A 26 14.16 -14.75 -1.23
N PRO A 27 14.52 -14.28 -2.44
CA PRO A 27 15.01 -12.91 -2.63
C PRO A 27 13.87 -11.89 -2.52
N SER A 28 13.85 -11.15 -1.42
CA SER A 28 13.08 -9.90 -1.30
C SER A 28 13.74 -8.79 -2.13
N MET A 29 13.40 -8.70 -3.42
CA MET A 29 13.84 -7.58 -4.24
C MET A 29 13.19 -6.26 -3.77
N PRO A 30 13.98 -5.21 -3.45
CA PRO A 30 13.46 -3.85 -3.41
C PRO A 30 13.16 -3.38 -4.85
N TYR A 31 12.30 -2.37 -4.97
CA TYR A 31 11.84 -1.83 -6.25
C TYR A 31 13.01 -1.16 -7.01
N LEU A 32 13.53 -1.85 -8.03
CA LEU A 32 14.67 -1.37 -8.84
C LEU A 32 14.22 -0.42 -9.95
N ASP A 33 14.92 0.72 -10.06
CA ASP A 33 14.78 1.67 -11.16
C ASP A 33 15.30 1.01 -12.47
N PRO A 34 14.52 0.95 -13.58
CA PRO A 34 14.82 0.11 -14.76
C PRO A 34 16.14 0.38 -15.50
N LEU A 35 16.93 1.38 -15.09
CA LEU A 35 18.24 1.69 -15.68
C LEU A 35 19.41 0.85 -15.12
N THR A 36 19.26 0.21 -13.97
CA THR A 36 20.34 -0.59 -13.34
C THR A 36 20.39 -2.07 -13.75
N ALA A 37 19.35 -2.57 -14.43
CA ALA A 37 19.27 -3.98 -14.84
C ALA A 37 20.11 -4.36 -16.08
N ILE A 38 20.80 -3.40 -16.72
CA ILE A 38 21.58 -3.61 -17.96
C ILE A 38 22.96 -2.94 -17.85
N GLY A 39 23.67 -3.19 -16.74
CA GLY A 39 24.82 -2.37 -16.35
C GLY A 39 25.86 -2.98 -15.40
N ASP A 40 26.03 -4.30 -15.30
CA ASP A 40 27.24 -4.85 -14.65
C ASP A 40 27.67 -6.21 -15.24
N THR A 41 28.82 -6.24 -15.92
CA THR A 41 29.29 -7.39 -16.71
C THR A 41 30.44 -8.13 -16.03
N LYS A 42 30.15 -8.96 -15.02
CA LYS A 42 31.15 -9.87 -14.42
C LYS A 42 30.78 -11.36 -14.26
N THR A 43 29.65 -11.81 -14.79
CA THR A 43 29.46 -13.22 -15.19
C THR A 43 28.71 -13.30 -16.52
N GLY A 44 29.21 -14.12 -17.45
CA GLY A 44 28.64 -14.25 -18.78
C GLY A 44 27.44 -15.20 -18.82
N GLN A 45 26.22 -14.70 -18.61
CA GLN A 45 24.99 -15.43 -18.90
C GLN A 45 24.09 -14.61 -19.83
N THR A 46 23.62 -15.22 -20.92
CA THR A 46 22.79 -14.57 -21.95
C THR A 46 21.30 -14.92 -21.78
N LEU A 47 20.43 -14.13 -22.43
CA LEU A 47 18.95 -14.26 -22.39
C LEU A 47 18.41 -15.69 -22.55
N LYS A 48 19.14 -16.58 -23.24
CA LYS A 48 18.82 -18.01 -23.39
C LYS A 48 18.59 -18.75 -22.08
N GLN A 49 19.14 -18.27 -20.96
CA GLN A 49 18.88 -18.87 -19.64
C GLN A 49 17.45 -18.56 -19.14
N TYR A 50 16.89 -17.40 -19.50
CA TYR A 50 15.52 -17.01 -19.20
C TYR A 50 14.52 -17.87 -20.00
N GLU A 51 14.79 -18.06 -21.30
CA GLU A 51 14.02 -18.97 -22.17
C GLU A 51 14.06 -20.43 -21.67
N LYS A 52 15.21 -20.89 -21.17
CA LYS A 52 15.37 -22.24 -20.60
C LYS A 52 14.49 -22.47 -19.38
N ASN A 53 14.43 -21.49 -18.46
CA ASN A 53 13.63 -21.61 -17.23
C ASN A 53 12.12 -21.66 -17.52
N THR A 54 11.66 -21.04 -18.62
CA THR A 54 10.27 -21.18 -19.09
C THR A 54 9.96 -22.50 -19.80
N ALA A 55 10.97 -23.30 -20.15
CA ALA A 55 10.79 -24.58 -20.86
C ALA A 55 10.62 -25.80 -19.91
N THR A 56 10.95 -25.66 -18.62
CA THR A 56 10.97 -26.75 -17.63
C THR A 56 9.74 -26.78 -16.72
N LEU A 57 8.55 -26.54 -17.27
CA LEU A 57 7.25 -26.83 -16.63
C LEU A 57 6.35 -27.67 -17.55
N ARG A 58 6.83 -28.85 -17.95
CA ARG A 58 5.95 -29.95 -18.38
C ARG A 58 5.53 -30.74 -17.14
N PRO A 59 4.24 -31.06 -16.94
CA PRO A 59 3.85 -32.08 -15.97
C PRO A 59 4.38 -33.46 -16.43
N PRO A 60 4.66 -34.40 -15.51
CA PRO A 60 4.96 -35.78 -15.87
C PRO A 60 3.76 -36.46 -16.54
N ALA A 61 4.02 -37.53 -17.28
CA ALA A 61 2.99 -38.32 -17.95
C ALA A 61 2.09 -39.07 -16.95
N SER A 62 0.93 -39.49 -17.44
CA SER A 62 -0.13 -40.19 -16.69
C SER A 62 0.29 -41.55 -16.11
N SER A 63 -0.16 -41.83 -14.89
CA SER A 63 -0.34 -43.19 -14.36
C SER A 63 -1.59 -43.26 -13.47
N ASP A 64 -2.61 -43.94 -13.98
CA ASP A 64 -3.73 -44.60 -13.31
C ASP A 64 -4.19 -44.15 -11.91
N PHE A 65 -5.36 -43.51 -11.85
CA PHE A 65 -6.33 -43.73 -10.77
C PHE A 65 -7.76 -43.74 -11.34
N THR A 66 -8.40 -44.91 -11.30
CA THR A 66 -9.77 -45.09 -11.78
C THR A 66 -10.81 -44.77 -10.71
N PHE A 67 -11.81 -43.96 -11.06
CA PHE A 67 -13.11 -43.95 -10.37
C PHE A 67 -14.21 -44.43 -11.33
N LYS A 68 -15.10 -45.29 -10.83
CA LYS A 68 -16.18 -45.89 -11.61
C LYS A 68 -17.33 -44.89 -11.81
N PHE A 69 -17.85 -44.83 -13.03
CA PHE A 69 -19.22 -44.35 -13.28
C PHE A 69 -20.22 -45.45 -12.95
N ASP A 70 -21.40 -45.08 -12.45
CA ASP A 70 -22.54 -45.97 -12.23
C ASP A 70 -23.69 -45.55 -13.17
N PRO A 71 -24.09 -46.35 -14.18
CA PRO A 71 -24.85 -45.87 -15.33
C PRO A 71 -26.34 -46.26 -15.31
N HIS A 72 -27.15 -45.69 -14.41
CA HIS A 72 -28.61 -45.90 -14.41
C HIS A 72 -29.44 -44.61 -14.28
N LEU A 73 -29.87 -44.08 -15.44
CA LEU A 73 -31.27 -43.73 -15.76
C LEU A 73 -31.35 -43.09 -17.16
N GLN A 74 -32.25 -43.60 -18.01
CA GLN A 74 -32.56 -43.03 -19.34
C GLN A 74 -33.95 -42.34 -19.34
N PRO A 75 -34.25 -41.49 -20.35
CA PRO A 75 -35.29 -40.47 -20.24
C PRO A 75 -36.68 -40.95 -20.66
N ASN A 76 -37.70 -40.10 -20.47
CA ASN A 76 -38.99 -40.24 -21.17
C ASN A 76 -39.67 -38.90 -21.50
N HIS A 77 -40.10 -38.81 -22.75
CA HIS A 77 -41.20 -38.04 -23.38
C HIS A 77 -41.72 -36.69 -22.83
N ALA A 78 -41.88 -35.74 -23.76
CA ALA A 78 -42.87 -34.66 -23.70
C ALA A 78 -44.27 -35.14 -24.19
N PRO A 79 -45.31 -34.32 -24.00
CA PRO A 79 -46.22 -34.04 -25.12
C PRO A 79 -46.65 -32.55 -25.25
N ASP A 80 -47.24 -32.22 -26.40
CA ASP A 80 -47.82 -30.90 -26.75
C ASP A 80 -49.05 -30.48 -25.92
N SER A 81 -49.33 -29.17 -25.86
CA SER A 81 -50.71 -28.65 -26.05
C SER A 81 -50.83 -27.11 -26.27
N THR A 82 -51.17 -26.73 -27.51
CA THR A 82 -52.21 -25.73 -27.88
C THR A 82 -52.26 -24.31 -27.23
N SER A 83 -51.79 -23.32 -28.01
CA SER A 83 -52.65 -22.33 -28.71
C SER A 83 -52.69 -20.82 -28.34
N LYS A 84 -52.80 -20.02 -29.42
CA LYS A 84 -53.53 -18.74 -29.63
C LYS A 84 -53.02 -17.40 -29.05
N ARG A 85 -52.84 -16.45 -29.99
CA ARG A 85 -52.76 -14.98 -29.83
C ARG A 85 -54.14 -14.37 -29.48
N SER A 86 -54.16 -13.29 -28.69
CA SER A 86 -54.65 -11.91 -29.04
C SER A 86 -54.87 -11.07 -27.76
N LYS A 87 -54.29 -9.87 -27.57
CA LYS A 87 -54.48 -8.57 -28.25
C LYS A 87 -55.84 -7.85 -27.98
N SER A 88 -55.90 -7.14 -26.85
CA SER A 88 -56.60 -5.86 -26.62
C SER A 88 -56.20 -5.34 -25.21
N SER A 89 -56.09 -4.06 -24.81
CA SER A 89 -56.01 -2.71 -25.40
C SER A 89 -57.00 -1.75 -24.71
N LEU A 90 -56.49 -0.64 -24.14
CA LEU A 90 -57.25 0.45 -23.50
C LEU A 90 -57.89 0.03 -22.14
N GLU A 91 -58.17 0.92 -21.18
CA GLU A 91 -58.25 2.40 -21.22
C GLU A 91 -57.85 3.04 -19.87
N ASP A 92 -57.57 4.35 -19.84
CA ASP A 92 -57.33 5.19 -18.65
C ASP A 92 -58.10 6.51 -18.88
N PRO A 93 -58.93 6.99 -17.93
CA PRO A 93 -58.46 8.15 -17.17
C PRO A 93 -59.04 8.33 -15.74
N SER A 94 -58.37 9.24 -15.00
CA SER A 94 -58.95 10.37 -14.23
C SER A 94 -58.73 10.44 -12.70
N LYS A 95 -58.45 11.67 -12.26
CA LYS A 95 -58.44 12.19 -10.87
C LYS A 95 -59.68 13.09 -10.69
N PRO A 96 -59.89 13.86 -9.59
CA PRO A 96 -59.23 13.90 -8.27
C PRO A 96 -60.24 13.92 -7.10
N THR A 97 -59.77 13.96 -5.84
CA THR A 97 -60.42 14.79 -4.79
C THR A 97 -59.55 15.05 -3.55
N THR A 98 -59.76 16.22 -2.95
CA THR A 98 -59.47 16.61 -1.55
C THR A 98 -60.68 17.45 -1.12
N PRO A 99 -61.04 17.60 0.19
CA PRO A 99 -60.73 18.88 0.84
C PRO A 99 -60.74 18.94 2.41
N LEU A 100 -60.08 19.97 3.00
CA LEU A 100 -60.33 20.60 4.34
C LEU A 100 -60.02 19.70 5.59
N ARG A 101 -59.79 20.15 6.86
CA ARG A 101 -59.70 21.43 7.65
C ARG A 101 -58.98 21.10 9.00
N GLN A 102 -58.58 21.93 9.99
CA GLN A 102 -58.45 23.38 10.31
C GLN A 102 -57.49 23.49 11.54
N ARG A 103 -56.29 24.10 11.51
CA ARG A 103 -55.91 25.54 11.68
C ARG A 103 -56.24 26.19 13.05
N ALA A 104 -55.22 26.45 13.90
CA ALA A 104 -55.16 27.40 15.05
C ALA A 104 -53.76 27.32 15.73
N THR A 105 -53.16 28.32 16.43
CA THR A 105 -52.97 29.79 16.22
C THR A 105 -51.88 30.31 17.18
N GLU A 106 -51.16 31.39 16.82
CA GLU A 106 -50.28 32.16 17.74
C GLU A 106 -51.07 33.21 18.56
N PRO A 107 -50.47 33.76 19.64
CA PRO A 107 -50.05 35.18 19.62
C PRO A 107 -48.61 35.40 20.16
N VAL A 108 -47.79 36.46 19.91
CA VAL A 108 -47.82 37.76 19.16
C VAL A 108 -47.48 38.96 20.09
N MET A 109 -46.33 39.63 19.82
CA MET A 109 -45.88 40.98 20.28
C MET A 109 -45.51 41.13 21.80
N ASP A 110 -44.65 42.04 22.30
CA ASP A 110 -43.77 43.12 21.76
C ASP A 110 -42.61 43.37 22.78
N GLU A 111 -41.62 44.30 22.74
CA GLU A 111 -41.12 45.39 21.86
C GLU A 111 -39.58 45.54 22.11
N GLN A 112 -38.90 46.51 21.46
CA GLN A 112 -37.47 46.83 21.57
C GLN A 112 -37.06 47.68 22.81
N ASN A 113 -35.77 47.62 23.19
CA ASN A 113 -34.94 48.85 23.25
C ASN A 113 -33.41 48.65 23.22
N LYS A 114 -32.65 49.77 23.17
CA LYS A 114 -31.28 49.86 22.59
C LYS A 114 -30.19 50.42 23.53
N THR A 115 -28.96 49.87 23.44
CA THR A 115 -27.63 50.50 23.79
C THR A 115 -27.40 50.90 25.29
N ARG A 116 -26.19 51.07 25.87
CA ARG A 116 -25.00 51.84 25.44
C ARG A 116 -23.79 51.77 26.45
N VAL A 117 -22.56 51.52 25.96
CA VAL A 117 -21.22 52.09 26.35
C VAL A 117 -20.68 52.15 27.82
N MET A 118 -19.60 51.39 28.06
CA MET A 118 -18.31 51.66 28.79
C MET A 118 -18.13 52.32 30.21
N LYS A 119 -17.20 51.69 30.98
CA LYS A 119 -16.06 52.23 31.80
C LYS A 119 -16.22 52.79 33.25
N LYS A 120 -15.63 52.02 34.19
CA LYS A 120 -14.71 52.39 35.32
C LYS A 120 -15.09 53.47 36.37
N LYS A 121 -15.17 53.08 37.67
CA LYS A 121 -14.22 53.47 38.77
C LYS A 121 -14.47 52.71 40.11
N LYS A 122 -13.61 52.93 41.13
CA LYS A 122 -13.54 52.22 42.45
C LYS A 122 -14.37 52.93 43.57
N PRO A 123 -14.62 52.28 44.73
CA PRO A 123 -13.76 52.43 45.94
C PRO A 123 -13.23 51.05 46.45
N ILE A 124 -12.14 50.87 47.24
CA ILE A 124 -11.73 51.40 48.58
C ILE A 124 -12.72 50.93 49.67
N LEU A 125 -12.52 49.90 50.51
CA LEU A 125 -11.37 49.32 51.25
C LEU A 125 -11.18 49.94 52.65
N THR A 126 -11.60 49.20 53.69
CA THR A 126 -11.14 49.28 55.09
C THR A 126 -10.88 47.86 55.62
N GLU A 127 -9.86 47.68 56.46
CA GLU A 127 -9.42 46.37 56.97
C GLU A 127 -10.08 46.02 58.31
N HIS A 128 -10.36 44.73 58.54
CA HIS A 128 -10.24 44.09 59.86
C HIS A 128 -9.48 42.77 59.70
N LYS A 129 -8.44 42.57 60.51
CA LYS A 129 -7.55 41.41 60.48
C LYS A 129 -7.77 40.54 61.73
N GLN A 130 -7.89 39.24 61.55
CA GLN A 130 -7.40 38.21 62.48
C GLN A 130 -7.11 36.90 61.68
N PRO A 131 -6.38 35.92 62.24
CA PRO A 131 -5.33 35.21 61.49
C PRO A 131 -5.83 34.03 60.63
N PRO A 132 -4.98 33.55 59.69
CA PRO A 132 -5.24 32.31 58.96
C PRO A 132 -5.26 31.11 59.92
N VAL A 133 -6.28 30.25 59.78
CA VAL A 133 -6.25 28.91 60.38
C VAL A 133 -5.34 28.03 59.54
N GLU A 134 -4.32 27.45 60.17
CA GLU A 134 -3.45 26.45 59.54
C GLU A 134 -4.24 25.15 59.27
N ILE A 135 -4.84 25.05 58.09
CA ILE A 135 -5.27 23.76 57.54
C ILE A 135 -3.99 23.00 57.20
N LYS A 136 -3.52 22.17 58.14
CA LYS A 136 -2.41 21.24 57.92
C LYS A 136 -2.77 20.32 56.75
N GLN A 137 -2.15 20.56 55.61
CA GLN A 137 -2.14 19.60 54.52
C GLN A 137 -1.38 18.36 55.01
N THR A 138 -2.01 17.20 54.96
CA THR A 138 -1.36 15.92 55.26
C THR A 138 -0.34 15.62 54.15
N GLU A 139 0.95 15.81 54.45
CA GLU A 139 2.06 15.72 53.48
C GLU A 139 2.38 14.28 53.02
N GLU A 140 1.45 13.34 53.15
CA GLU A 140 1.70 11.89 52.99
C GLU A 140 1.42 11.34 51.57
N GLU A 141 0.80 12.11 50.67
CA GLU A 141 0.78 11.83 49.22
C GLU A 141 1.81 12.65 48.44
N GLN A 142 2.99 12.88 49.03
CA GLN A 142 4.18 13.12 48.23
C GLN A 142 4.38 11.93 47.29
N LYS A 143 4.30 12.17 45.96
CA LYS A 143 4.64 11.18 44.94
C LYS A 143 6.07 10.68 45.19
N ARG A 144 6.20 9.49 45.78
CA ARG A 144 7.50 8.81 45.93
C ARG A 144 8.14 8.73 44.55
N THR A 145 9.20 9.51 44.34
CA THR A 145 10.06 9.37 43.16
C THR A 145 10.57 7.93 43.15
N PRO A 146 10.31 7.14 42.09
CA PRO A 146 10.71 5.74 42.09
C PRO A 146 12.23 5.65 42.19
N ASP A 147 12.73 4.80 43.09
CA ASP A 147 14.17 4.52 43.24
C ASP A 147 14.64 3.67 42.05
N ILE A 148 14.92 4.36 40.95
CA ILE A 148 15.42 3.76 39.73
C ILE A 148 16.94 3.84 39.72
N ASN A 149 17.53 2.67 39.80
CA ASN A 149 18.96 2.43 39.65
C ASN A 149 19.17 1.30 38.64
N LYS A 150 20.43 0.98 38.32
CA LYS A 150 20.77 -0.05 37.31
C LYS A 150 20.11 -1.41 37.61
N LYS A 151 19.95 -1.78 38.89
CA LYS A 151 19.27 -3.03 39.33
C LYS A 151 17.74 -2.98 39.24
N THR A 152 17.14 -1.79 39.15
CA THR A 152 15.71 -1.62 38.82
C THR A 152 15.51 -1.73 37.31
N LEU A 153 16.36 -1.07 36.51
CA LEU A 153 16.32 -1.14 35.05
C LEU A 153 16.57 -2.57 34.52
N SER A 154 17.54 -3.30 35.07
CA SER A 154 17.83 -4.70 34.69
C SER A 154 16.74 -5.70 35.09
N LYS A 155 15.70 -5.26 35.81
CA LYS A 155 14.46 -6.01 36.00
C LYS A 155 13.41 -5.61 34.97
N CYS A 156 13.24 -4.29 34.75
CA CYS A 156 12.33 -3.72 33.76
C CYS A 156 12.62 -4.19 32.32
N ILE A 157 13.90 -4.42 31.98
CA ILE A 157 14.36 -4.78 30.63
C ILE A 157 15.33 -5.96 30.75
N GLN A 158 15.09 -7.04 30.01
CA GLN A 158 15.97 -8.20 29.91
C GLN A 158 16.61 -8.26 28.51
N THR A 159 17.91 -8.52 28.46
CA THR A 159 18.69 -8.66 27.22
C THR A 159 19.23 -10.09 27.08
N SER A 160 19.64 -10.46 25.87
CA SER A 160 20.34 -11.73 25.61
C SER A 160 21.76 -11.78 26.21
N GLU A 161 22.43 -10.62 26.28
CA GLU A 161 23.83 -10.47 26.69
C GLU A 161 24.00 -9.19 27.54
N GLU A 162 25.02 -9.14 28.40
CA GLU A 162 25.25 -8.01 29.32
C GLU A 162 25.74 -6.74 28.59
N GLU A 163 26.41 -6.87 27.44
CA GLU A 163 26.89 -5.73 26.65
C GLU A 163 25.73 -4.85 26.14
N PHE A 164 24.61 -5.46 25.74
CA PHE A 164 23.40 -4.72 25.39
C PHE A 164 22.79 -3.97 26.57
N LEU A 165 22.89 -4.51 27.79
CA LEU A 165 22.40 -3.82 28.99
C LEU A 165 23.25 -2.58 29.30
N ALA A 166 24.56 -2.63 29.04
CA ALA A 166 25.43 -1.44 29.04
C ALA A 166 25.05 -0.45 27.92
N GLY A 167 24.69 -0.94 26.73
CA GLY A 167 24.16 -0.12 25.63
C GLY A 167 22.87 0.63 25.99
N ILE A 168 21.93 -0.04 26.68
CA ILE A 168 20.69 0.55 27.20
C ILE A 168 20.99 1.64 28.25
N TYR A 169 21.93 1.41 29.17
CA TYR A 169 22.36 2.45 30.12
C TYR A 169 22.94 3.66 29.39
N LEU A 170 23.80 3.44 28.39
CA LEU A 170 24.37 4.50 27.56
C LEU A 170 23.31 5.32 26.80
N GLU A 171 22.26 4.68 26.26
CA GLU A 171 21.17 5.39 25.57
C GLU A 171 20.33 6.25 26.54
N ILE A 172 20.10 5.78 27.77
CA ILE A 172 19.43 6.56 28.82
C ILE A 172 20.33 7.73 29.25
N GLU A 173 21.61 7.46 29.52
CA GLU A 173 22.61 8.43 30.01
C GLU A 173 22.93 9.54 28.97
N LYS A 174 22.60 9.36 27.68
CA LYS A 174 22.57 10.45 26.67
C LYS A 174 21.48 11.51 26.92
N SER A 175 20.42 11.16 27.65
CA SER A 175 19.21 12.00 27.79
C SER A 175 19.02 12.53 29.22
N CYS A 176 19.31 11.71 30.24
CA CYS A 176 19.28 12.10 31.65
C CYS A 176 20.06 11.07 32.49
N SER A 177 20.27 11.30 33.79
CA SER A 177 20.76 10.23 34.66
C SER A 177 19.72 9.08 34.74
N ILE A 178 20.19 7.87 35.03
CA ILE A 178 19.30 6.72 35.26
C ILE A 178 18.31 6.96 36.41
N THR A 179 18.74 7.68 37.45
CA THR A 179 17.87 8.10 38.56
C THR A 179 16.75 9.05 38.13
N GLU A 180 16.86 9.70 36.97
CA GLU A 180 15.85 10.60 36.42
C GLU A 180 15.07 10.00 35.23
N CYS A 181 15.30 8.75 34.85
CA CYS A 181 14.71 8.18 33.63
C CYS A 181 13.16 8.12 33.66
N TYR A 182 12.55 8.20 34.84
CA TYR A 182 11.10 8.36 35.01
C TYR A 182 10.52 9.64 34.36
N LYS A 183 11.37 10.62 34.05
CA LYS A 183 11.02 11.88 33.36
C LYS A 183 11.00 11.74 31.83
N LEU A 184 11.53 10.66 31.27
CA LEU A 184 11.70 10.52 29.82
C LEU A 184 10.38 10.34 29.09
N LYS A 185 10.16 11.17 28.06
CA LYS A 185 9.03 11.09 27.12
C LYS A 185 9.32 10.24 25.88
N SER A 186 10.58 9.96 25.57
CA SER A 186 10.98 9.20 24.39
C SER A 186 12.17 8.30 24.73
N LEU A 187 12.12 7.04 24.29
CA LEU A 187 13.17 6.05 24.51
C LEU A 187 13.34 5.18 23.25
N ASN A 188 14.58 4.86 22.91
CA ASN A 188 14.95 4.18 21.67
C ASN A 188 15.91 3.02 21.96
N LEU A 189 15.36 1.83 22.24
CA LEU A 189 16.13 0.63 22.57
C LEU A 189 16.24 -0.32 21.37
N ASN A 190 16.34 0.23 20.16
CA ASN A 190 16.48 -0.57 18.95
C ASN A 190 17.85 -1.27 18.92
N ARG A 191 17.88 -2.54 18.49
CA ARG A 191 19.11 -3.35 18.37
C ARG A 191 19.86 -3.52 19.70
N GLN A 192 19.12 -3.77 20.79
CA GLN A 192 19.64 -3.95 22.15
C GLN A 192 19.39 -5.38 22.69
N GLY A 193 19.29 -6.38 21.81
CA GLY A 193 19.12 -7.79 22.18
C GLY A 193 17.98 -8.09 23.16
N ILE A 194 16.93 -7.26 23.21
CA ILE A 194 15.93 -7.30 24.29
C ILE A 194 15.03 -8.52 24.12
N THR A 195 15.02 -9.41 25.10
CA THR A 195 14.23 -10.64 25.14
C THR A 195 12.88 -10.45 25.83
N ALA A 196 12.80 -9.58 26.83
CA ALA A 196 11.56 -9.24 27.53
C ALA A 196 11.53 -7.81 28.10
N LEU A 197 10.32 -7.25 28.22
CA LEU A 197 9.99 -6.02 28.95
C LEU A 197 9.06 -6.37 30.11
N ASN A 198 9.51 -6.16 31.35
CA ASN A 198 8.77 -6.50 32.57
C ASN A 198 8.25 -5.22 33.24
N ASP A 199 7.01 -4.86 32.92
CA ASP A 199 6.32 -3.67 33.46
C ASP A 199 7.11 -2.36 33.40
N LEU A 200 7.46 -1.97 32.17
CA LEU A 200 8.26 -0.80 31.83
C LEU A 200 7.68 0.52 32.43
N ARG A 201 6.39 0.56 32.78
CA ARG A 201 5.74 1.63 33.56
C ARG A 201 6.47 1.98 34.86
N LEU A 202 7.07 1.00 35.53
CA LEU A 202 7.79 1.21 36.79
C LEU A 202 9.04 2.07 36.60
N CYS A 203 9.71 1.92 35.46
CA CYS A 203 10.93 2.65 35.12
C CYS A 203 10.66 3.92 34.28
N PHE A 204 9.57 3.98 33.51
CA PHE A 204 9.28 5.05 32.55
C PHE A 204 7.79 5.44 32.50
N PRO A 205 7.18 5.94 33.59
CA PRO A 205 5.73 6.23 33.65
C PRO A 205 5.27 7.37 32.72
N LEU A 206 6.16 8.28 32.34
CA LEU A 206 5.85 9.44 31.48
C LEU A 206 6.18 9.23 29.99
N LEU A 207 6.43 7.97 29.58
CA LEU A 207 6.90 7.66 28.23
C LEU A 207 5.79 7.79 27.18
N GLU A 208 5.99 8.69 26.22
CA GLU A 208 5.07 8.98 25.12
C GLU A 208 5.46 8.27 23.81
N LYS A 209 6.75 7.97 23.65
CA LYS A 209 7.32 7.24 22.51
C LYS A 209 8.26 6.13 22.97
N LEU A 210 8.05 4.92 22.45
CA LEU A 210 8.97 3.80 22.64
C LEU A 210 9.33 3.20 21.28
N LYS A 211 10.63 3.00 21.04
CA LYS A 211 11.13 2.14 19.98
C LYS A 211 11.91 0.98 20.59
N VAL A 212 11.63 -0.23 20.13
CA VAL A 212 12.27 -1.51 20.50
C VAL A 212 12.42 -2.40 19.25
N SER A 213 12.58 -1.80 18.07
CA SER A 213 12.69 -2.53 16.80
C SER A 213 14.03 -3.26 16.66
N HIS A 214 14.05 -4.38 15.93
CA HIS A 214 15.20 -5.28 15.80
C HIS A 214 15.69 -5.82 17.16
N ASN A 215 14.80 -6.52 17.86
CA ASN A 215 15.07 -7.14 19.15
C ASN A 215 14.48 -8.58 19.18
N GLU A 216 14.52 -9.22 20.35
CA GLU A 216 14.20 -10.62 20.58
C GLU A 216 12.88 -10.80 21.36
N LEU A 217 12.02 -9.78 21.38
CA LEU A 217 10.79 -9.76 22.18
C LEU A 217 9.80 -10.80 21.67
N THR A 218 9.29 -11.64 22.56
CA THR A 218 8.25 -12.64 22.26
C THR A 218 6.84 -12.20 22.63
N GLN A 219 6.72 -11.22 23.53
CA GLN A 219 5.46 -10.59 23.95
C GLN A 219 5.66 -9.10 24.25
N LEU A 220 4.59 -8.31 24.15
CA LEU A 220 4.51 -6.94 24.68
C LEU A 220 3.50 -6.91 25.83
N SER A 221 3.95 -6.51 27.03
CA SER A 221 3.11 -6.32 28.21
C SER A 221 3.65 -5.18 29.08
N GLY A 222 2.82 -4.67 30.01
CA GLY A 222 3.26 -3.68 31.01
C GLY A 222 3.78 -2.36 30.46
N LEU A 223 3.33 -1.98 29.25
CA LEU A 223 3.76 -0.77 28.57
C LEU A 223 3.07 0.49 29.13
N PRO A 224 3.71 1.68 29.07
CA PRO A 224 3.12 2.92 29.59
C PRO A 224 1.85 3.38 28.87
N GLU A 225 0.81 3.62 29.67
CA GLU A 225 -0.54 4.12 29.29
C GLU A 225 -0.50 5.59 28.80
N THR A 226 0.71 6.17 28.79
CA THR A 226 1.12 7.46 28.24
C THR A 226 1.61 7.39 26.78
N LEU A 227 1.89 6.20 26.24
CA LEU A 227 2.38 6.01 24.87
C LEU A 227 1.36 6.46 23.81
N TYR A 228 1.82 7.29 22.86
CA TYR A 228 1.11 7.55 21.60
C TYR A 228 1.81 6.97 20.37
N HIS A 229 3.07 6.55 20.49
CA HIS A 229 3.85 5.93 19.42
C HIS A 229 4.65 4.74 19.96
N LEU A 230 4.40 3.56 19.38
CA LEU A 230 5.14 2.34 19.65
C LEU A 230 5.67 1.73 18.35
N ASP A 231 6.93 1.37 18.35
CA ASP A 231 7.65 0.75 17.24
C ASP A 231 8.38 -0.49 17.77
N ALA A 232 7.87 -1.68 17.43
CA ALA A 232 8.44 -2.98 17.77
C ALA A 232 8.57 -3.87 16.52
N THR A 233 8.86 -3.24 15.37
CA THR A 233 9.13 -3.93 14.11
C THR A 233 10.36 -4.84 14.21
N ASP A 234 10.36 -5.97 13.52
CA ASP A 234 11.45 -6.96 13.50
C ASP A 234 11.74 -7.51 14.91
N ASN A 235 10.82 -8.33 15.40
CA ASN A 235 10.86 -9.01 16.71
C ASN A 235 10.23 -10.41 16.58
N LYS A 236 10.12 -11.15 17.69
CA LYS A 236 9.54 -12.50 17.75
C LYS A 236 8.14 -12.52 18.37
N LEU A 237 7.38 -11.41 18.28
CA LEU A 237 6.11 -11.25 18.97
C LEU A 237 5.06 -12.25 18.47
N ILE A 238 4.56 -13.09 19.38
CA ILE A 238 3.47 -14.05 19.11
C ILE A 238 2.12 -13.48 19.61
N SER A 239 2.15 -12.68 20.68
CA SER A 239 1.00 -11.97 21.25
C SER A 239 1.39 -10.59 21.79
N ILE A 240 0.38 -9.74 21.97
CA ILE A 240 0.51 -8.38 22.51
C ILE A 240 -0.67 -8.09 23.45
N ASP A 241 -0.41 -7.44 24.59
CA ASP A 241 -1.47 -6.80 25.39
C ASP A 241 -1.36 -5.27 25.27
N LEU A 242 -2.38 -4.68 24.65
CA LEU A 242 -2.48 -3.24 24.42
C LEU A 242 -3.73 -2.64 25.08
N LYS A 243 -4.47 -3.40 25.90
CA LYS A 243 -5.83 -3.07 26.37
C LYS A 243 -5.95 -1.79 27.20
N ARG A 244 -4.83 -1.17 27.59
CA ARG A 244 -4.75 0.08 28.35
C ARG A 244 -4.12 1.25 27.58
N LEU A 245 -3.73 1.05 26.32
CA LEU A 245 -2.99 2.06 25.54
C LEU A 245 -3.95 2.98 24.76
N GLU A 246 -4.94 3.54 25.44
CA GLU A 246 -6.01 4.36 24.84
C GLU A 246 -5.49 5.55 24.01
N LYS A 247 -4.29 6.05 24.33
CA LYS A 247 -3.63 7.19 23.68
C LYS A 247 -2.80 6.81 22.45
N LEU A 248 -2.67 5.52 22.16
CA LEU A 248 -1.83 5.01 21.08
C LEU A 248 -2.35 5.48 19.72
N GLN A 249 -1.55 6.25 18.98
CA GLN A 249 -1.88 6.78 17.65
C GLN A 249 -1.18 6.02 16.52
N ARG A 250 0.04 5.54 16.77
CA ARG A 250 0.89 4.88 15.78
C ARG A 250 1.51 3.62 16.38
N LEU A 251 1.26 2.48 15.74
CA LEU A 251 1.71 1.17 16.17
C LEU A 251 2.37 0.44 14.99
N TYR A 252 3.65 0.13 15.12
CA TYR A 252 4.43 -0.63 14.14
C TYR A 252 4.85 -1.96 14.77
N LEU A 253 4.39 -3.05 14.16
CA LEU A 253 4.55 -4.45 14.58
C LEU A 253 4.94 -5.33 13.37
N SER A 254 5.43 -4.72 12.29
CA SER A 254 5.81 -5.46 11.09
C SER A 254 7.01 -6.39 11.34
N HIS A 255 7.15 -7.47 10.57
CA HIS A 255 8.16 -8.50 10.78
C HIS A 255 8.07 -9.10 12.21
N ASN A 256 6.96 -9.78 12.48
CA ASN A 256 6.69 -10.47 13.74
C ASN A 256 5.95 -11.80 13.48
N HIS A 257 5.54 -12.49 14.55
CA HIS A 257 4.92 -13.81 14.50
C HIS A 257 3.42 -13.78 14.87
N LEU A 258 2.78 -12.60 14.76
CA LEU A 258 1.38 -12.40 15.11
C LEU A 258 0.46 -13.10 14.11
N SER A 259 -0.54 -13.84 14.61
CA SER A 259 -1.51 -14.56 13.77
C SER A 259 -2.97 -14.13 14.00
N GLN A 260 -3.22 -13.47 15.14
CA GLN A 260 -4.51 -12.93 15.57
C GLN A 260 -4.27 -11.73 16.51
N PHE A 261 -5.31 -10.93 16.75
CA PHE A 261 -5.30 -9.85 17.73
C PHE A 261 -6.47 -10.07 18.70
N ASP A 262 -6.17 -9.89 19.98
CA ASP A 262 -7.16 -9.74 21.06
C ASP A 262 -8.04 -8.50 20.83
N ASP A 263 -9.01 -8.26 21.73
CA ASP A 263 -9.85 -7.07 21.72
C ASP A 263 -9.04 -5.75 21.69
N LEU A 264 -9.23 -4.97 20.62
CA LEU A 264 -8.60 -3.67 20.40
C LEU A 264 -9.53 -2.46 20.68
N THR A 265 -10.73 -2.66 21.23
CA THR A 265 -11.77 -1.62 21.42
C THR A 265 -11.33 -0.36 22.18
N GLN A 266 -10.26 -0.44 22.97
CA GLN A 266 -9.72 0.70 23.72
C GLN A 266 -8.79 1.59 22.89
N LEU A 267 -8.28 1.12 21.74
CA LEU A 267 -7.33 1.83 20.88
C LEU A 267 -7.99 2.91 19.98
N LYS A 268 -8.95 3.66 20.53
CA LYS A 268 -9.77 4.66 19.80
C LYS A 268 -8.96 5.82 19.22
N SER A 269 -7.78 6.08 19.80
CA SER A 269 -6.82 7.07 19.28
C SER A 269 -5.99 6.59 18.09
N LEU A 270 -6.04 5.30 17.72
CA LEU A 270 -5.16 4.72 16.72
C LEU A 270 -5.47 5.28 15.32
N ARG A 271 -4.43 5.71 14.60
CA ARG A 271 -4.51 6.29 13.24
C ARG A 271 -3.65 5.54 12.24
N THR A 272 -2.57 4.91 12.69
CA THR A 272 -1.69 4.08 11.86
C THR A 272 -1.39 2.76 12.55
N LEU A 273 -1.67 1.66 11.86
CA LEU A 273 -1.33 0.30 12.27
C LEU A 273 -0.56 -0.39 11.14
N ASP A 274 0.70 -0.72 11.38
CA ASP A 274 1.50 -1.57 10.49
C ASP A 274 1.75 -2.93 11.13
N VAL A 275 1.22 -3.96 10.49
CA VAL A 275 1.31 -5.37 10.89
C VAL A 275 1.73 -6.23 9.68
N ALA A 276 2.48 -5.64 8.74
CA ALA A 276 3.02 -6.36 7.59
C ALA A 276 3.99 -7.48 7.99
N HIS A 277 4.21 -8.47 7.11
CA HIS A 277 5.15 -9.57 7.34
C HIS A 277 4.88 -10.29 8.69
N ASN A 278 3.66 -10.80 8.82
CA ASN A 278 3.13 -11.55 9.96
C ASN A 278 2.31 -12.77 9.43
N PHE A 279 1.57 -13.48 10.29
CA PHE A 279 0.78 -14.67 9.95
C PHE A 279 -0.74 -14.47 10.05
N ILE A 280 -1.21 -13.22 9.91
CA ILE A 280 -2.61 -12.83 10.08
C ILE A 280 -3.48 -13.47 8.99
N LYS A 281 -4.61 -14.05 9.39
CA LYS A 281 -5.58 -14.72 8.48
C LYS A 281 -6.95 -14.06 8.43
N SER A 282 -7.27 -13.21 9.41
CA SER A 282 -8.58 -12.58 9.60
C SER A 282 -8.42 -11.12 9.97
N CYS A 283 -9.34 -10.26 9.52
CA CYS A 283 -9.33 -8.82 9.77
C CYS A 283 -10.34 -8.36 10.83
N LYS A 284 -11.10 -9.29 11.44
CA LYS A 284 -12.23 -8.97 12.34
C LYS A 284 -11.82 -8.18 13.58
N SER A 285 -10.67 -8.46 14.16
CA SER A 285 -10.16 -7.73 15.34
C SER A 285 -9.90 -6.23 15.09
N PHE A 286 -9.85 -5.79 13.83
CA PHE A 286 -9.66 -4.38 13.47
C PHE A 286 -10.98 -3.59 13.34
N HIS A 287 -12.15 -4.24 13.41
CA HIS A 287 -13.47 -3.59 13.31
C HIS A 287 -13.67 -2.49 14.35
N SER A 288 -13.14 -2.66 15.56
CA SER A 288 -13.28 -1.72 16.67
C SER A 288 -12.31 -0.52 16.61
N LEU A 289 -11.43 -0.46 15.61
CA LEU A 289 -10.49 0.64 15.41
C LEU A 289 -11.14 1.80 14.63
N GLU A 290 -12.23 2.35 15.17
CA GLU A 290 -13.14 3.33 14.52
C GLU A 290 -12.43 4.50 13.83
N GLY A 291 -11.32 5.00 14.39
CA GLY A 291 -10.57 6.14 13.86
C GLY A 291 -9.36 5.79 13.01
N LEU A 292 -9.10 4.51 12.72
CA LEU A 292 -7.92 4.07 11.97
C LEU A 292 -7.93 4.63 10.55
N ALA A 293 -6.83 5.28 10.13
CA ALA A 293 -6.71 5.94 8.83
C ALA A 293 -5.76 5.22 7.85
N ILE A 294 -4.78 4.49 8.37
CA ILE A 294 -3.79 3.72 7.60
C ILE A 294 -3.63 2.34 8.22
N LEU A 295 -3.87 1.29 7.43
CA LEU A 295 -3.69 -0.11 7.81
C LEU A 295 -2.77 -0.84 6.81
N SER A 296 -1.68 -1.41 7.29
CA SER A 296 -0.75 -2.23 6.51
C SER A 296 -0.81 -3.68 6.97
N LEU A 297 -1.38 -4.53 6.11
CA LEU A 297 -1.54 -5.98 6.24
C LEU A 297 -0.73 -6.74 5.16
N LYS A 298 0.22 -6.07 4.51
CA LYS A 298 1.11 -6.64 3.48
C LYS A 298 1.79 -7.92 3.96
N SER A 299 1.98 -8.90 3.07
CA SER A 299 2.73 -10.13 3.35
C SER A 299 2.20 -10.90 4.58
N ASN A 300 0.88 -11.11 4.64
CA ASN A 300 0.21 -11.93 5.64
C ASN A 300 -0.38 -13.20 4.99
N ASN A 301 -1.38 -13.83 5.61
CA ASN A 301 -2.01 -15.07 5.13
C ASN A 301 -3.53 -14.91 4.87
N ILE A 302 -3.98 -13.68 4.58
CA ILE A 302 -5.37 -13.37 4.26
C ILE A 302 -5.75 -14.01 2.92
N ARG A 303 -6.94 -14.62 2.85
CA ARG A 303 -7.47 -15.31 1.65
C ARG A 303 -8.80 -14.75 1.13
N ARG A 304 -9.56 -14.07 1.97
CA ARG A 304 -10.91 -13.56 1.68
C ARG A 304 -11.09 -12.18 2.28
N LEU A 305 -11.96 -11.40 1.68
CA LEU A 305 -12.24 -10.01 2.09
C LEU A 305 -13.61 -9.85 2.75
N THR A 306 -14.37 -10.94 2.92
CA THR A 306 -15.59 -11.00 3.76
C THR A 306 -15.41 -10.46 5.17
N ASP A 307 -14.19 -10.45 5.70
CA ASP A 307 -13.88 -9.86 7.01
C ASP A 307 -13.97 -8.32 7.02
N PHE A 308 -14.14 -7.67 5.87
CA PHE A 308 -14.50 -6.25 5.76
C PHE A 308 -16.02 -6.03 5.60
N GLU A 309 -16.84 -7.09 5.53
CA GLU A 309 -18.30 -6.94 5.58
C GLU A 309 -18.72 -6.38 6.95
N GLY A 310 -19.53 -5.31 6.95
CA GLY A 310 -19.91 -4.58 8.17
C GLY A 310 -18.81 -3.71 8.79
N PHE A 311 -17.63 -3.57 8.15
CA PHE A 311 -16.52 -2.73 8.62
C PHE A 311 -16.85 -1.24 8.42
N ASN A 312 -17.68 -0.69 9.29
CA ASN A 312 -18.21 0.68 9.23
C ASN A 312 -17.17 1.73 9.71
N ASN A 313 -16.02 1.80 9.02
CA ASN A 313 -14.97 2.79 9.28
C ASN A 313 -14.81 3.71 8.06
N ASP A 314 -15.34 4.92 8.16
CA ASP A 314 -15.23 5.98 7.15
C ASP A 314 -13.92 6.80 7.26
N CYS A 315 -13.08 6.53 8.27
CA CYS A 315 -11.78 7.16 8.48
C CYS A 315 -10.64 6.45 7.73
N LEU A 316 -10.80 5.17 7.35
CA LEU A 316 -9.74 4.36 6.74
C LEU A 316 -9.48 4.80 5.29
N GLU A 317 -8.49 5.68 5.10
CA GLU A 317 -8.13 6.23 3.78
C GLU A 317 -7.14 5.34 3.00
N SER A 318 -6.30 4.54 3.67
CA SER A 318 -5.24 3.74 3.04
C SER A 318 -5.14 2.32 3.61
N LEU A 319 -5.15 1.32 2.71
CA LEU A 319 -5.10 -0.10 3.03
C LEU A 319 -4.12 -0.85 2.10
N ASP A 320 -3.08 -1.46 2.69
CA ASP A 320 -2.17 -2.35 1.97
C ASP A 320 -2.44 -3.82 2.33
N LEU A 321 -2.85 -4.60 1.33
CA LEU A 321 -3.13 -6.03 1.37
C LEU A 321 -2.25 -6.81 0.39
N SER A 322 -1.17 -6.21 -0.11
CA SER A 322 -0.26 -6.83 -1.08
C SER A 322 0.44 -8.08 -0.52
N PHE A 323 0.92 -8.97 -1.39
CA PHE A 323 1.61 -10.22 -1.01
C PHE A 323 0.81 -11.14 -0.06
N ASN A 324 -0.53 -11.14 -0.16
CA ASN A 324 -1.40 -12.07 0.54
C ASN A 324 -1.80 -13.24 -0.39
N ARG A 325 -2.93 -13.90 -0.15
CA ARG A 325 -3.44 -15.04 -0.94
C ARG A 325 -4.92 -14.86 -1.28
N ILE A 326 -5.33 -13.61 -1.54
CA ILE A 326 -6.72 -13.22 -1.78
C ILE A 326 -7.14 -13.70 -3.18
N GLU A 327 -8.33 -14.29 -3.32
CA GLU A 327 -8.80 -14.89 -4.60
C GLU A 327 -9.90 -14.08 -5.32
N SER A 328 -10.60 -13.18 -4.61
CA SER A 328 -11.68 -12.31 -5.12
C SER A 328 -11.60 -10.92 -4.50
N LEU A 329 -12.01 -9.89 -5.24
CA LEU A 329 -12.34 -8.59 -4.65
C LEU A 329 -13.83 -8.59 -4.24
N GLU A 330 -14.08 -8.87 -2.97
CA GLU A 330 -15.41 -8.99 -2.35
C GLU A 330 -15.49 -8.11 -1.09
N SER A 331 -16.67 -7.62 -0.72
CA SER A 331 -17.01 -6.91 0.54
C SER A 331 -16.24 -5.62 0.89
N ILE A 332 -15.16 -5.29 0.18
CA ILE A 332 -14.26 -4.16 0.46
C ILE A 332 -14.91 -2.79 0.20
N GLU A 333 -16.02 -2.77 -0.56
CA GLU A 333 -16.86 -1.59 -0.79
C GLU A 333 -17.67 -1.15 0.44
N SER A 334 -17.52 -1.83 1.58
CA SER A 334 -17.91 -1.34 2.90
C SER A 334 -17.09 -0.10 3.33
N LEU A 335 -15.80 -0.05 2.96
CA LEU A 335 -14.83 0.95 3.38
C LEU A 335 -15.03 2.29 2.63
N THR A 336 -16.10 3.03 2.95
CA THR A 336 -16.50 4.22 2.17
C THR A 336 -15.46 5.35 2.19
N GLY A 337 -14.59 5.38 3.20
CA GLY A 337 -13.46 6.31 3.32
C GLY A 337 -12.28 6.04 2.36
N LEU A 338 -12.20 4.84 1.78
CA LEU A 338 -10.95 4.34 1.20
C LEU A 338 -10.53 5.10 -0.07
N ARG A 339 -9.30 5.63 -0.05
CA ARG A 339 -8.67 6.37 -1.16
C ARG A 339 -7.58 5.58 -1.86
N GLU A 340 -6.85 4.75 -1.11
CA GLU A 340 -5.68 4.02 -1.60
C GLU A 340 -5.77 2.55 -1.19
N LEU A 341 -5.83 1.66 -2.18
CA LEU A 341 -5.89 0.22 -2.01
C LEU A 341 -4.76 -0.46 -2.80
N ASN A 342 -3.91 -1.20 -2.09
CA ASN A 342 -2.86 -2.02 -2.69
C ASN A 342 -3.17 -3.51 -2.53
N LEU A 343 -3.33 -4.21 -3.65
CA LEU A 343 -3.55 -5.66 -3.74
C LEU A 343 -2.51 -6.36 -4.62
N ASP A 344 -1.38 -5.70 -4.92
CA ASP A 344 -0.27 -6.27 -5.70
C ASP A 344 0.16 -7.64 -5.14
N HIS A 345 0.52 -8.61 -6.00
CA HIS A 345 0.90 -9.97 -5.61
C HIS A 345 -0.16 -10.70 -4.77
N ASN A 346 -1.30 -11.00 -5.38
CA ASN A 346 -2.35 -11.86 -4.81
C ASN A 346 -2.83 -12.86 -5.89
N ASP A 347 -3.84 -13.68 -5.58
CA ASP A 347 -4.40 -14.69 -6.49
C ASP A 347 -5.75 -14.25 -7.10
N ILE A 348 -6.01 -12.94 -7.19
CA ILE A 348 -7.35 -12.41 -7.47
C ILE A 348 -7.76 -12.66 -8.92
N LYS A 349 -8.88 -13.37 -9.10
CA LYS A 349 -9.40 -13.80 -10.41
C LYS A 349 -10.60 -12.98 -10.87
N VAL A 350 -11.42 -12.50 -9.92
CA VAL A 350 -12.73 -11.89 -10.17
C VAL A 350 -12.93 -10.69 -9.23
N ILE A 351 -13.61 -9.66 -9.75
CA ILE A 351 -14.12 -8.52 -8.98
C ILE A 351 -15.62 -8.72 -8.76
N GLN A 352 -16.07 -8.66 -7.50
CA GLN A 352 -17.43 -8.99 -7.05
C GLN A 352 -17.92 -7.92 -6.06
N LEU A 353 -17.97 -6.66 -6.51
CA LEU A 353 -18.48 -5.54 -5.73
C LEU A 353 -19.98 -5.34 -5.96
N THR A 354 -20.72 -5.03 -4.90
CA THR A 354 -22.16 -4.71 -4.93
C THR A 354 -22.45 -3.26 -5.32
N ARG A 355 -21.47 -2.36 -5.17
CA ARG A 355 -21.56 -0.93 -5.48
C ARG A 355 -20.18 -0.34 -5.86
N PRO A 356 -20.11 0.75 -6.65
CA PRO A 356 -18.85 1.46 -6.93
C PRO A 356 -18.17 2.03 -5.68
N MET A 357 -16.84 2.06 -5.69
CA MET A 357 -16.01 2.67 -4.65
C MET A 357 -15.72 4.15 -4.99
N GLU A 358 -16.67 5.03 -4.70
CA GLU A 358 -16.68 6.42 -5.19
C GLU A 358 -15.47 7.28 -4.80
N ARG A 359 -14.77 6.97 -3.69
CA ARG A 359 -13.61 7.74 -3.20
C ARG A 359 -12.25 7.16 -3.59
N LEU A 360 -12.21 5.98 -4.22
CA LEU A 360 -10.96 5.26 -4.46
C LEU A 360 -10.13 5.95 -5.57
N CYS A 361 -9.07 6.65 -5.17
CA CYS A 361 -8.20 7.44 -6.04
C CYS A 361 -6.99 6.66 -6.56
N LYS A 362 -6.52 5.64 -5.82
CA LYS A 362 -5.42 4.76 -6.22
C LYS A 362 -5.77 3.31 -5.96
N LEU A 363 -5.58 2.47 -6.97
CA LEU A 363 -5.83 1.03 -6.93
C LEU A 363 -4.68 0.34 -7.64
N LYS A 364 -4.02 -0.57 -6.93
CA LYS A 364 -3.02 -1.46 -7.52
C LYS A 364 -3.47 -2.91 -7.43
N PHE A 365 -3.34 -3.61 -8.53
CA PHE A 365 -3.82 -4.97 -8.76
C PHE A 365 -2.76 -5.82 -9.48
N SER A 366 -1.51 -5.40 -9.46
CA SER A 366 -0.42 -6.00 -10.24
C SER A 366 -0.11 -7.43 -9.76
N PHE A 367 0.44 -8.31 -10.60
CA PHE A 367 0.78 -9.68 -10.24
C PHE A 367 -0.42 -10.44 -9.63
N ASN A 368 -1.51 -10.51 -10.39
CA ASN A 368 -2.76 -11.19 -10.03
C ASN A 368 -3.23 -12.07 -11.21
N ARG A 369 -4.49 -12.53 -11.19
CA ARG A 369 -5.04 -13.46 -12.18
C ARG A 369 -6.34 -12.91 -12.83
N LEU A 370 -6.51 -11.59 -12.86
CA LEU A 370 -7.71 -10.94 -13.40
C LEU A 370 -7.81 -11.16 -14.92
N LYS A 371 -8.98 -11.62 -15.38
CA LYS A 371 -9.32 -11.76 -16.81
C LYS A 371 -10.09 -10.59 -17.40
N SER A 372 -10.80 -9.82 -16.56
CA SER A 372 -11.49 -8.61 -16.99
C SER A 372 -11.74 -7.66 -15.82
N ILE A 373 -11.79 -6.37 -16.12
CA ILE A 373 -12.14 -5.33 -15.14
C ILE A 373 -13.24 -4.42 -15.70
N ASP A 374 -14.19 -4.06 -14.85
CA ASP A 374 -15.13 -2.97 -15.08
C ASP A 374 -14.68 -1.75 -14.29
N MET A 375 -14.19 -0.75 -15.00
CA MET A 375 -13.69 0.50 -14.42
C MET A 375 -14.81 1.44 -13.96
N SER A 376 -16.08 1.15 -14.27
CA SER A 376 -17.22 1.91 -13.72
C SER A 376 -17.38 1.74 -12.21
N MET A 377 -16.82 0.66 -11.64
CA MET A 377 -16.73 0.44 -10.19
C MET A 377 -15.78 1.40 -9.47
N PHE A 378 -14.92 2.14 -10.19
CA PHE A 378 -13.87 2.99 -9.61
C PHE A 378 -13.90 4.40 -10.22
N PRO A 379 -14.99 5.18 -10.06
CA PRO A 379 -15.23 6.37 -10.89
C PRO A 379 -14.26 7.54 -10.67
N ASP A 380 -13.72 7.73 -9.45
CA ASP A 380 -12.73 8.80 -9.15
C ASP A 380 -11.26 8.33 -9.25
N ILE A 381 -11.01 7.17 -9.86
CA ILE A 381 -9.68 6.58 -9.94
C ILE A 381 -8.71 7.47 -10.74
N ARG A 382 -7.50 7.64 -10.20
CA ARG A 382 -6.41 8.43 -10.78
C ARG A 382 -5.17 7.62 -11.10
N ILE A 383 -4.90 6.59 -10.29
CA ILE A 383 -3.81 5.64 -10.52
C ILE A 383 -4.42 4.24 -10.50
N LEU A 384 -4.35 3.55 -11.64
CA LEU A 384 -4.82 2.17 -11.80
C LEU A 384 -3.72 1.33 -12.44
N TYR A 385 -3.10 0.45 -11.66
CA TYR A 385 -2.04 -0.47 -12.12
C TYR A 385 -2.54 -1.91 -12.09
N LEU A 386 -2.41 -2.59 -13.23
CA LEU A 386 -2.97 -3.91 -13.53
C LEU A 386 -1.91 -4.87 -14.12
N ASP A 387 -0.63 -4.56 -13.93
CA ASP A 387 0.49 -5.28 -14.55
C ASP A 387 0.51 -6.77 -14.18
N ASP A 388 1.14 -7.63 -14.99
CA ASP A 388 1.27 -9.07 -14.70
C ASP A 388 -0.08 -9.74 -14.32
N ASN A 389 -1.08 -9.55 -15.16
CA ASN A 389 -2.41 -10.16 -15.07
C ASN A 389 -2.73 -10.93 -16.36
N GLN A 390 -4.00 -11.25 -16.60
CA GLN A 390 -4.47 -12.04 -17.74
C GLN A 390 -5.63 -11.32 -18.46
N ILE A 391 -5.62 -9.99 -18.48
CA ILE A 391 -6.80 -9.20 -18.84
C ILE A 391 -7.09 -9.30 -20.35
N GLU A 392 -8.17 -10.00 -20.67
CA GLU A 392 -8.71 -10.14 -22.01
C GLU A 392 -9.58 -8.93 -22.40
N ARG A 393 -10.27 -8.29 -21.42
CA ARG A 393 -11.27 -7.24 -21.70
C ARG A 393 -11.38 -6.18 -20.60
N ILE A 394 -11.46 -4.92 -21.00
CA ILE A 394 -11.67 -3.77 -20.12
C ILE A 394 -12.94 -3.00 -20.53
N VAL A 395 -13.87 -2.81 -19.59
CA VAL A 395 -15.09 -2.03 -19.76
C VAL A 395 -15.18 -0.90 -18.72
N GLY A 396 -16.16 0.00 -18.85
CA GLY A 396 -16.36 1.11 -17.92
C GLY A 396 -15.32 2.24 -17.97
N ALA A 397 -14.29 2.15 -18.82
CA ALA A 397 -13.20 3.15 -18.87
C ALA A 397 -13.67 4.59 -19.16
N GLY A 398 -14.82 4.78 -19.83
CA GLY A 398 -15.43 6.12 -20.00
C GLY A 398 -15.93 6.78 -18.71
N CYS A 399 -16.04 6.03 -17.61
CA CYS A 399 -16.42 6.54 -16.30
C CYS A 399 -15.25 7.20 -15.56
N THR A 400 -14.00 6.77 -15.79
CA THR A 400 -12.82 7.16 -15.01
C THR A 400 -12.21 8.49 -15.45
N LYS A 401 -12.98 9.57 -15.28
CA LYS A 401 -12.69 10.91 -15.82
C LYS A 401 -11.46 11.60 -15.22
N ARG A 402 -10.89 11.06 -14.14
CA ARG A 402 -9.69 11.60 -13.45
C ARG A 402 -8.45 10.71 -13.55
N LEU A 403 -8.44 9.73 -14.46
CA LEU A 403 -7.32 8.79 -14.62
C LEU A 403 -6.04 9.49 -15.12
N GLU A 404 -5.07 9.69 -14.23
CA GLU A 404 -3.79 10.35 -14.50
C GLU A 404 -2.70 9.35 -14.94
N SER A 405 -2.68 8.15 -14.36
CA SER A 405 -1.66 7.12 -14.54
C SER A 405 -2.32 5.75 -14.71
N PHE A 406 -2.14 5.12 -15.87
CA PHE A 406 -2.70 3.80 -16.19
C PHE A 406 -1.61 2.83 -16.61
N SER A 407 -1.55 1.66 -15.96
CA SER A 407 -0.56 0.62 -16.24
C SER A 407 -1.24 -0.72 -16.46
N LEU A 408 -0.88 -1.35 -17.57
CA LEU A 408 -1.41 -2.62 -18.04
C LEU A 408 -0.29 -3.39 -18.76
N ARG A 409 0.87 -3.49 -18.09
CA ARG A 409 2.01 -4.24 -18.62
C ARG A 409 1.77 -5.74 -18.57
N ASP A 410 2.44 -6.47 -19.44
CA ASP A 410 2.69 -7.91 -19.31
C ASP A 410 1.43 -8.76 -19.01
N GLN A 411 0.34 -8.53 -19.76
CA GLN A 411 -0.89 -9.36 -19.72
C GLN A 411 -0.70 -10.74 -20.38
N GLY A 412 0.54 -11.24 -20.40
CA GLY A 412 0.98 -12.35 -21.25
C GLY A 412 0.78 -12.06 -22.74
N LYS A 413 0.66 -13.13 -23.54
CA LYS A 413 0.47 -13.05 -25.00
C LYS A 413 -1.00 -12.81 -25.41
N ILE A 414 -1.81 -12.23 -24.51
CA ILE A 414 -3.23 -11.97 -24.70
C ILE A 414 -3.41 -10.61 -25.40
N LYS A 415 -4.30 -10.55 -26.40
CA LYS A 415 -4.73 -9.28 -26.98
C LYS A 415 -5.82 -8.69 -26.08
N VAL A 416 -5.53 -7.57 -25.42
CA VAL A 416 -6.52 -6.85 -24.60
C VAL A 416 -7.56 -6.16 -25.48
N GLU A 417 -8.84 -6.34 -25.16
CA GLU A 417 -9.95 -5.57 -25.72
C GLU A 417 -10.26 -4.36 -24.83
N ILE A 418 -9.77 -3.18 -25.24
CA ILE A 418 -10.03 -1.88 -24.62
C ILE A 418 -10.27 -0.82 -25.70
N ASN A 419 -11.30 0.03 -25.53
CA ASN A 419 -11.40 1.25 -26.31
C ASN A 419 -10.43 2.30 -25.73
N ILE A 420 -9.22 2.35 -26.30
CA ILE A 420 -8.13 3.22 -25.83
C ILE A 420 -8.49 4.70 -25.82
N GLN A 421 -9.49 5.15 -26.59
CA GLN A 421 -9.91 6.54 -26.66
C GLN A 421 -10.41 7.11 -25.31
N TYR A 422 -10.86 6.27 -24.38
CA TYR A 422 -11.23 6.72 -23.03
C TYR A 422 -10.01 7.08 -22.17
N LEU A 423 -8.80 6.65 -22.54
CA LEU A 423 -7.56 6.96 -21.82
C LEU A 423 -6.88 8.27 -22.27
N ARG A 424 -7.46 9.03 -23.20
CA ARG A 424 -6.89 10.29 -23.75
C ARG A 424 -6.47 11.33 -22.70
N GLY A 425 -7.12 11.33 -21.54
CA GLY A 425 -6.81 12.23 -20.43
C GLY A 425 -5.56 11.85 -19.61
N THR A 426 -5.03 10.63 -19.79
CA THR A 426 -3.87 10.14 -19.02
C THR A 426 -2.60 10.94 -19.30
N ARG A 427 -1.79 11.12 -18.25
CA ARG A 427 -0.46 11.74 -18.31
C ARG A 427 0.65 10.70 -18.40
N LYS A 428 0.42 9.51 -17.84
CA LYS A 428 1.33 8.36 -17.91
C LYS A 428 0.57 7.12 -18.36
N LEU A 429 1.11 6.44 -19.38
CA LEU A 429 0.51 5.25 -19.97
C LEU A 429 1.58 4.17 -20.17
N TYR A 430 1.39 3.03 -19.52
CA TYR A 430 2.31 1.90 -19.54
C TYR A 430 1.61 0.67 -20.13
N LEU A 431 2.06 0.21 -21.30
CA LEU A 431 1.41 -0.82 -22.12
C LEU A 431 2.39 -1.86 -22.67
N SER A 432 3.59 -1.96 -22.08
CA SER A 432 4.64 -2.90 -22.48
C SER A 432 4.25 -4.37 -22.29
N GLY A 433 4.93 -5.28 -23.00
CA GLY A 433 4.78 -6.73 -22.79
C GLY A 433 3.45 -7.32 -23.26
N SER A 434 2.67 -6.59 -24.07
CA SER A 434 1.39 -7.07 -24.61
C SER A 434 1.20 -6.67 -26.08
N PRO A 435 0.67 -7.56 -26.94
CA PRO A 435 0.70 -7.39 -28.40
C PRO A 435 -0.30 -6.32 -28.89
N PHE A 436 0.13 -5.06 -28.93
CA PHE A 436 -0.67 -3.93 -29.41
C PHE A 436 -0.60 -3.75 -30.93
N ARG A 437 0.55 -4.07 -31.55
CA ARG A 437 0.87 -4.04 -33.00
C ARG A 437 0.74 -2.69 -33.75
N SER A 438 -0.26 -1.86 -33.46
CA SER A 438 -0.53 -0.62 -34.20
C SER A 438 -1.12 0.47 -33.31
N LEU A 439 -0.51 1.65 -33.34
CA LEU A 439 -0.92 2.82 -32.54
C LEU A 439 -2.00 3.69 -33.23
N GLN A 440 -2.58 3.25 -34.36
CA GLN A 440 -3.56 4.05 -35.12
C GLN A 440 -4.78 4.49 -34.29
N GLN A 441 -5.17 3.71 -33.27
CA GLN A 441 -6.29 4.06 -32.38
C GLN A 441 -5.95 5.13 -31.33
N MET A 442 -4.66 5.44 -31.10
CA MET A 442 -4.21 6.44 -30.14
C MET A 442 -4.29 7.86 -30.72
N VAL A 443 -5.52 8.32 -30.95
CA VAL A 443 -5.82 9.67 -31.46
C VAL A 443 -6.03 10.64 -30.29
N ASP A 444 -5.51 11.86 -30.37
CA ASP A 444 -5.78 12.98 -29.44
C ASP A 444 -5.36 12.76 -27.97
N PHE A 445 -4.19 12.16 -27.74
CA PHE A 445 -3.55 12.00 -26.43
C PHE A 445 -2.78 13.27 -26.00
N TYR A 446 -3.47 14.41 -25.97
CA TYR A 446 -2.86 15.71 -25.70
C TYR A 446 -2.28 15.86 -24.28
N SER A 447 -2.79 15.12 -23.29
CA SER A 447 -2.30 15.14 -21.90
C SER A 447 -1.05 14.28 -21.67
N LEU A 448 -0.65 13.46 -22.65
CA LEU A 448 0.31 12.38 -22.44
C LEU A 448 1.76 12.89 -22.37
N GLU A 449 2.40 12.69 -21.22
CA GLU A 449 3.78 13.11 -20.93
C GLU A 449 4.76 11.94 -20.92
N TYR A 450 4.28 10.73 -20.62
CA TYR A 450 5.08 9.50 -20.53
C TYR A 450 4.34 8.33 -21.20
N LEU A 451 5.02 7.64 -22.13
CA LEU A 451 4.49 6.48 -22.83
C LEU A 451 5.53 5.33 -22.86
N GLU A 452 5.09 4.14 -22.45
CA GLU A 452 5.87 2.91 -22.44
C GLU A 452 5.18 1.82 -23.26
N LEU A 453 5.87 1.33 -24.30
CA LEU A 453 5.36 0.38 -25.30
C LEU A 453 6.43 -0.67 -25.67
N CYS A 454 7.26 -1.08 -24.70
CA CYS A 454 8.32 -2.07 -24.94
C CYS A 454 7.73 -3.46 -25.23
N ALA A 455 8.30 -4.23 -26.16
CA ALA A 455 7.84 -5.60 -26.48
C ALA A 455 6.34 -5.70 -26.83
N THR A 456 5.83 -4.77 -27.65
CA THR A 456 4.39 -4.69 -28.03
C THR A 456 4.11 -5.09 -29.48
N ASP A 457 5.10 -5.66 -30.17
CA ASP A 457 5.06 -6.06 -31.59
C ASP A 457 4.74 -4.92 -32.57
N ILE A 458 5.06 -3.67 -32.22
CA ILE A 458 4.87 -2.50 -33.10
C ILE A 458 5.87 -2.54 -34.26
N GLU A 459 5.37 -2.48 -35.49
CA GLU A 459 6.19 -2.43 -36.71
C GLU A 459 6.33 -1.01 -37.27
N GLU A 460 5.31 -0.16 -37.11
CA GLU A 460 5.29 1.23 -37.61
C GLU A 460 4.67 2.21 -36.62
N LEU A 461 5.14 3.46 -36.65
CA LEU A 461 4.53 4.59 -35.94
C LEU A 461 3.62 5.38 -36.91
N PRO A 462 2.40 5.78 -36.51
CA PRO A 462 1.50 6.53 -37.39
C PRO A 462 2.11 7.88 -37.78
N ALA A 463 2.01 8.29 -39.04
CA ALA A 463 2.59 9.56 -39.54
C ALA A 463 2.11 10.83 -38.80
N SER A 464 1.00 10.71 -38.06
CA SER A 464 0.42 11.73 -37.18
C SER A 464 0.93 11.71 -35.73
N PHE A 465 1.84 10.82 -35.34
CA PHE A 465 2.26 10.58 -33.94
C PHE A 465 2.58 11.87 -33.17
N SER A 466 3.43 12.75 -33.73
CA SER A 466 3.80 14.02 -33.10
C SER A 466 2.70 15.09 -33.08
N LYS A 467 1.57 14.88 -33.76
CA LYS A 467 0.32 15.64 -33.58
C LYS A 467 -0.60 15.01 -32.53
N GLN A 468 -0.61 13.67 -32.44
CA GLN A 468 -1.50 12.92 -31.54
C GLN A 468 -1.04 12.96 -30.08
N MET A 469 0.27 13.05 -29.82
CA MET A 469 0.83 13.18 -28.46
C MET A 469 1.94 14.24 -28.41
N PRO A 470 1.61 15.53 -28.65
CA PRO A 470 2.61 16.60 -28.85
C PRO A 470 3.38 16.98 -27.58
N ASN A 471 2.83 16.67 -26.41
CA ASN A 471 3.38 17.02 -25.09
C ASN A 471 4.28 15.92 -24.49
N LEU A 472 4.53 14.84 -25.24
CA LEU A 472 5.28 13.68 -24.77
C LEU A 472 6.72 14.05 -24.39
N GLY A 473 7.07 13.86 -23.12
CA GLY A 473 8.38 14.14 -22.55
C GLY A 473 9.30 12.92 -22.48
N THR A 474 8.73 11.71 -22.42
CA THR A 474 9.46 10.44 -22.29
C THR A 474 8.79 9.34 -23.10
N LEU A 475 9.57 8.61 -23.92
CA LEU A 475 9.09 7.54 -24.79
C LEU A 475 10.00 6.32 -24.73
N TYR A 476 9.43 5.16 -24.37
CA TYR A 476 10.08 3.85 -24.40
C TYR A 476 9.44 2.97 -25.48
N LEU A 477 10.24 2.48 -26.43
CA LEU A 477 9.83 1.69 -27.59
C LEU A 477 10.77 0.47 -27.81
N SER A 478 11.45 -0.01 -26.77
CA SER A 478 12.41 -1.11 -26.88
C SER A 478 11.79 -2.45 -27.29
N ALA A 479 12.60 -3.37 -27.85
CA ALA A 479 12.20 -4.73 -28.23
C ALA A 479 10.97 -4.73 -29.17
N ASN A 480 10.99 -3.87 -30.18
CA ASN A 480 9.94 -3.75 -31.18
C ASN A 480 10.51 -3.98 -32.59
N ARG A 481 9.69 -3.77 -33.61
CA ARG A 481 10.02 -4.06 -35.00
C ARG A 481 10.15 -2.79 -35.84
N ILE A 482 10.26 -1.63 -35.18
CA ILE A 482 10.23 -0.31 -35.81
C ILE A 482 11.48 -0.12 -36.66
N ALA A 483 11.27 0.22 -37.92
CA ALA A 483 12.33 0.66 -38.83
C ALA A 483 12.33 2.19 -39.03
N ASP A 484 11.14 2.80 -39.11
CA ASP A 484 10.98 4.24 -39.35
C ASP A 484 10.62 5.02 -38.07
N ILE A 485 11.49 5.94 -37.66
CA ILE A 485 11.26 6.89 -36.56
C ILE A 485 10.99 8.34 -37.01
N ARG A 486 10.86 8.60 -38.33
CA ARG A 486 10.48 9.92 -38.88
C ARG A 486 9.16 10.47 -38.33
N PRO A 487 8.15 9.66 -37.93
CA PRO A 487 6.95 10.16 -37.24
C PRO A 487 7.21 10.85 -35.89
N LEU A 488 8.37 10.63 -35.24
CA LEU A 488 8.76 11.32 -34.01
C LEU A 488 9.19 12.78 -34.26
N ARG A 489 9.44 13.19 -35.51
CA ARG A 489 9.81 14.57 -35.86
C ARG A 489 8.78 15.56 -35.31
N LYS A 490 9.27 16.69 -34.78
CA LYS A 490 8.50 17.79 -34.17
C LYS A 490 7.91 17.52 -32.76
N LEU A 491 8.23 16.40 -32.10
CA LEU A 491 7.99 16.24 -30.66
C LEU A 491 8.87 17.23 -29.85
N LYS A 492 8.35 18.43 -29.60
CA LYS A 492 9.12 19.55 -29.03
C LYS A 492 9.59 19.31 -27.59
N TYR A 493 8.85 18.54 -26.81
CA TYR A 493 9.08 18.37 -25.37
C TYR A 493 9.80 17.05 -25.00
N LEU A 494 10.08 16.20 -25.99
CA LEU A 494 10.70 14.89 -25.77
C LEU A 494 12.14 15.05 -25.25
N ARG A 495 12.38 14.54 -24.04
CA ARG A 495 13.67 14.56 -23.33
C ARG A 495 14.37 13.20 -23.37
N ARG A 496 13.61 12.12 -23.16
CA ARG A 496 14.12 10.74 -23.13
C ARG A 496 13.46 9.89 -24.22
N LEU A 497 14.28 9.28 -25.08
CA LEU A 497 13.86 8.35 -26.13
C LEU A 497 14.69 7.06 -26.04
N ILE A 498 14.01 5.91 -25.98
CA ILE A 498 14.67 4.60 -25.83
C ILE A 498 14.10 3.64 -26.88
N LEU A 499 14.99 3.13 -27.74
CA LEU A 499 14.68 2.37 -28.97
C LEU A 499 15.54 1.09 -29.07
N ILE A 500 15.95 0.53 -27.92
CA ILE A 500 16.81 -0.67 -27.84
C ILE A 500 16.15 -1.84 -28.60
N ASP A 501 16.92 -2.67 -29.31
CA ASP A 501 16.43 -3.84 -30.07
C ASP A 501 15.23 -3.48 -31.00
N ASN A 502 15.56 -2.85 -32.12
CA ASN A 502 14.62 -2.45 -33.18
C ASN A 502 15.27 -2.59 -34.57
N ARG A 503 14.47 -2.48 -35.64
CA ARG A 503 14.89 -2.72 -37.04
C ARG A 503 15.42 -1.44 -37.73
N ILE A 504 16.08 -0.55 -36.99
CA ILE A 504 16.48 0.79 -37.45
C ILE A 504 17.86 0.75 -38.14
N THR A 505 17.85 0.43 -39.44
CA THR A 505 19.07 0.28 -40.26
C THR A 505 19.76 1.58 -40.65
N SER A 506 19.06 2.72 -40.60
CA SER A 506 19.55 4.01 -41.12
C SER A 506 19.88 5.02 -40.02
N LEU A 507 21.11 4.97 -39.50
CA LEU A 507 21.62 5.98 -38.56
C LEU A 507 21.55 7.42 -39.13
N ASN A 508 21.64 7.58 -40.45
CA ASN A 508 21.48 8.89 -41.11
C ASN A 508 20.05 9.45 -40.94
N GLU A 509 19.01 8.60 -41.04
CA GLU A 509 17.65 9.03 -40.77
C GLU A 509 17.42 9.31 -39.27
N VAL A 510 18.01 8.51 -38.38
CA VAL A 510 17.99 8.77 -36.93
C VAL A 510 18.59 10.16 -36.63
N ILE A 511 19.77 10.48 -37.15
CA ILE A 511 20.40 11.79 -36.99
C ILE A 511 19.50 12.91 -37.54
N ALA A 512 18.86 12.71 -38.69
CA ALA A 512 17.94 13.67 -39.29
C ALA A 512 16.64 13.89 -38.50
N VAL A 513 16.21 12.90 -37.69
CA VAL A 513 15.10 13.04 -36.72
C VAL A 513 15.57 13.72 -35.44
N VAL A 514 16.65 13.23 -34.83
CA VAL A 514 17.20 13.71 -33.55
C VAL A 514 17.58 15.20 -33.61
N LYS A 515 18.14 15.68 -34.74
CA LYS A 515 18.40 17.12 -34.97
C LYS A 515 17.16 18.03 -34.86
N GLN A 516 15.94 17.49 -34.90
CA GLN A 516 14.69 18.23 -34.72
C GLN A 516 14.11 18.13 -33.29
N LEU A 517 14.62 17.23 -32.46
CA LEU A 517 14.19 16.98 -31.09
C LEU A 517 14.99 17.86 -30.11
N LYS A 518 14.74 19.18 -30.15
CA LYS A 518 15.57 20.21 -29.47
C LYS A 518 15.81 20.01 -27.97
N ASN A 519 14.95 19.28 -27.26
CA ASN A 519 15.02 19.05 -25.83
C ASN A 519 15.52 17.64 -25.45
N LEU A 520 15.91 16.81 -26.42
CA LEU A 520 16.34 15.44 -26.20
C LEU A 520 17.70 15.42 -25.49
N ASN A 521 17.75 14.90 -24.26
CA ASN A 521 18.95 14.79 -23.45
C ASN A 521 19.33 13.33 -23.12
N TYR A 522 18.48 12.36 -23.45
CA TYR A 522 18.81 10.93 -23.37
C TYR A 522 18.27 10.18 -24.59
N LEU A 523 19.16 9.45 -25.25
CA LEU A 523 18.86 8.61 -26.41
C LEU A 523 19.57 7.26 -26.26
N ASP A 524 18.84 6.16 -26.30
CA ASP A 524 19.40 4.81 -26.32
C ASP A 524 18.97 4.05 -27.59
N LEU A 525 19.97 3.55 -28.31
CA LEU A 525 19.89 2.86 -29.60
C LEU A 525 20.64 1.52 -29.57
N ARG A 526 20.93 0.95 -28.39
CA ARG A 526 21.65 -0.33 -28.30
C ARG A 526 20.90 -1.43 -29.05
N GLN A 527 21.64 -2.29 -29.76
CA GLN A 527 21.08 -3.44 -30.49
C GLN A 527 20.09 -3.12 -31.63
N VAL A 528 20.07 -1.90 -32.18
CA VAL A 528 19.46 -1.69 -33.51
C VAL A 528 20.25 -2.44 -34.58
N LYS A 529 19.55 -2.96 -35.60
CA LYS A 529 20.11 -3.77 -36.70
C LYS A 529 20.36 -2.96 -37.96
#